data_AF-A0A1F4FBV1-F1
#
_entry.id   AF-A0A1F4FBV1-F1
#
_cell.length_a   1.000
_cell.length_b   1.000
_cell.length_c   1.000
_cell.angle_alpha   90.00
_cell.angle_beta   90.00
_cell.angle_gamma   90.00
#
_symmetry.space_group_name_H-M   'P 1'
#
loop_
_entity.id
_entity.type
_entity.pdbx_description
1 polymer ?
#
loop_
_entity_poly.entity_id
_entity_poly.type
_entity_poly.pdbx_seq_one_letter_code
_entity_poly.pdbx_strand_id
1 'polypeptide(L)'
;MKRLTLGIALALALAACTDQGQPPTKGASEKQAAVDVSAGKAIAERECKACHGVDGKGAAPAIPHLAAQRERYLLAALKAYKDGKRTHAALRDIATHLSEADTLNLAAYYASLPPVQAAPEKERVSPYEHGKTLASACAKCHGADGNSKIAGTPSLAGQQPQYLVIAIQEYLKKERKAAPMHALLPGMSRLDMESLALYFASQVPAQRAAPSFGAPKAGEPLTAVCGGCHGANGVSTDTATPSLAGQDARYLVDAVKAYRTTRKRENMRLYVTGLSEKDIQNIAAFYSVQKSRAAEKGQTLVKDLTDRCERCHGAEIEVPGMVVPKIRGQDRDYLIMALRAYRDDRRESSMMHKMSLPYSDSIIESLSSAYASQPAR
;
A
#
# COMPACT_ATOMS: atom_id res chain seq x y z
N MET A 1 -39.42 -56.39 65.45
CA MET A 1 -38.91 -56.13 66.81
C MET A 1 -38.03 -54.89 66.77
N LYS A 2 -38.33 -53.93 67.66
CA LYS A 2 -37.55 -52.80 68.20
C LYS A 2 -36.18 -52.50 67.55
N ARG A 3 -35.91 -51.22 67.25
CA ARG A 3 -35.31 -50.26 68.21
C ARG A 3 -35.29 -48.82 67.67
N LEU A 4 -35.86 -47.92 68.48
CA LEU A 4 -35.65 -46.47 68.50
C LEU A 4 -34.22 -46.12 68.95
N THR A 5 -33.69 -44.99 68.49
CA THR A 5 -32.82 -43.98 69.17
C THR A 5 -32.43 -42.94 68.10
N LEU A 6 -32.92 -41.69 68.06
CA LEU A 6 -32.81 -40.49 68.91
C LEU A 6 -31.46 -39.73 68.79
N GLY A 7 -31.56 -38.49 68.30
CA GLY A 7 -30.57 -37.38 68.42
C GLY A 7 -29.50 -37.32 67.31
N ILE A 8 -29.06 -36.19 66.76
CA ILE A 8 -29.00 -34.79 67.24
C ILE A 8 -29.11 -33.82 66.05
N ALA A 9 -29.66 -32.63 66.33
CA ALA A 9 -29.99 -31.55 65.42
C ALA A 9 -28.81 -30.76 64.83
N LEU A 10 -29.00 -30.18 63.64
CA LEU A 10 -28.55 -28.83 63.32
C LEU A 10 -29.49 -28.20 62.28
N ALA A 11 -30.05 -27.05 62.65
CA ALA A 11 -31.11 -26.35 61.94
C ALA A 11 -30.56 -25.40 60.87
N LEU A 12 -31.19 -25.41 59.68
CA LEU A 12 -31.18 -24.29 58.74
C LEU A 12 -32.61 -24.09 58.25
N ALA A 13 -33.28 -23.09 58.80
CA ALA A 13 -34.57 -22.59 58.30
C ALA A 13 -34.34 -21.21 57.69
N LEU A 14 -34.65 -21.11 56.40
CA LEU A 14 -34.82 -19.83 55.70
C LEU A 14 -36.00 -19.07 56.34
N ALA A 15 -35.79 -17.80 56.63
CA ALA A 15 -36.88 -16.83 56.76
C ALA A 15 -36.41 -15.49 56.18
N ALA A 16 -36.98 -15.16 55.03
CA ALA A 16 -36.92 -13.85 54.41
C ALA A 16 -37.77 -12.86 55.21
N CYS A 17 -37.26 -11.65 55.43
CA CYS A 17 -38.04 -10.44 55.71
C CYS A 17 -37.27 -9.21 55.23
N THR A 18 -37.71 -8.68 54.09
CA THR A 18 -37.85 -7.25 53.73
C THR A 18 -36.93 -6.22 54.38
N ASP A 19 -35.98 -5.69 53.59
CA ASP A 19 -35.29 -4.43 53.90
C ASP A 19 -35.96 -3.27 53.13
N GLN A 20 -36.21 -2.17 53.84
CA GLN A 20 -36.87 -0.98 53.35
C GLN A 20 -35.92 -0.21 52.45
N GLY A 21 -36.28 -0.11 51.17
CA GLY A 21 -35.53 0.59 50.14
C GLY A 21 -35.31 2.06 50.49
N GLN A 22 -34.07 2.41 50.75
CA GLN A 22 -33.57 3.77 50.61
C GLN A 22 -33.60 4.12 49.11
N PRO A 23 -34.29 5.19 48.69
CA PRO A 23 -34.36 5.53 47.27
C PRO A 23 -32.95 5.86 46.78
N PRO A 24 -32.55 5.34 45.59
CA PRO A 24 -31.24 5.65 45.04
C PRO A 24 -31.17 7.17 44.82
N THR A 25 -30.14 7.78 45.40
CA THR A 25 -29.73 9.13 45.08
C THR A 25 -29.60 9.23 43.57
N LYS A 26 -30.37 10.14 42.97
CA LYS A 26 -30.24 10.50 41.56
C LYS A 26 -28.79 10.92 41.35
N GLY A 27 -27.98 10.02 40.80
CA GLY A 27 -26.71 10.39 40.19
C GLY A 27 -27.00 11.53 39.22
N ALA A 28 -26.32 12.65 39.44
CA ALA A 28 -26.34 13.74 38.50
C ALA A 28 -25.96 13.16 37.14
N SER A 29 -26.94 13.09 36.23
CA SER A 29 -26.66 13.02 34.81
C SER A 29 -25.87 14.28 34.51
N GLU A 30 -24.56 14.13 34.31
CA GLU A 30 -23.75 15.15 33.67
C GLU A 30 -24.42 15.43 32.33
N LYS A 31 -25.19 16.51 32.32
CA LYS A 31 -25.84 17.05 31.13
C LYS A 31 -24.70 17.28 30.14
N GLN A 32 -24.56 16.41 29.13
CA GLN A 32 -23.61 16.62 28.03
C GLN A 32 -23.80 18.05 27.56
N ALA A 33 -22.78 18.89 27.78
CA ALA A 33 -22.84 20.28 27.37
C ALA A 33 -23.10 20.29 25.86
N ALA A 34 -24.11 21.05 25.44
CA ALA A 34 -24.45 21.17 24.03
C ALA A 34 -23.23 21.67 23.26
N VAL A 35 -22.98 21.10 22.08
CA VAL A 35 -21.89 21.50 21.19
C VAL A 35 -22.05 22.97 20.80
N ASP A 36 -21.00 23.77 21.03
CA ASP A 36 -20.92 25.19 20.68
C ASP A 36 -19.93 25.41 19.53
N VAL A 37 -20.48 25.53 18.32
CA VAL A 37 -19.73 25.78 17.08
C VAL A 37 -19.00 27.12 17.11
N SER A 38 -19.53 28.13 17.81
CA SER A 38 -18.90 29.46 17.90
C SER A 38 -17.69 29.44 18.81
N ALA A 39 -17.77 28.73 19.94
CA ALA A 39 -16.61 28.45 20.78
C ALA A 39 -15.54 27.65 20.00
N GLY A 40 -15.97 26.65 19.22
CA GLY A 40 -15.09 25.88 18.34
C GLY A 40 -14.33 26.76 17.33
N LYS A 41 -15.02 27.73 16.71
CA LYS A 41 -14.41 28.73 15.82
C LYS A 41 -13.36 29.58 16.52
N ALA A 42 -13.66 30.09 17.72
CA ALA A 42 -12.72 30.92 18.47
C ALA A 42 -11.43 30.16 18.84
N ILE A 43 -11.55 28.86 19.14
CA ILE A 43 -10.38 27.98 19.36
C ILE A 43 -9.62 27.77 18.04
N ALA A 44 -10.33 27.51 16.94
CA ALA A 44 -9.71 27.35 15.63
C ALA A 44 -8.89 28.58 15.19
N GLU A 45 -9.40 29.78 15.44
CA GLU A 45 -8.72 31.04 15.13
C GLU A 45 -7.41 31.22 15.91
N ARG A 46 -7.38 30.77 17.16
CA ARG A 46 -6.22 30.91 18.06
C ARG A 46 -5.18 29.80 17.86
N GLU A 47 -5.62 28.55 17.80
CA GLU A 47 -4.73 27.38 17.88
C GLU A 47 -4.47 26.70 16.53
N CYS A 48 -5.41 26.78 15.59
CA CYS A 48 -5.38 25.93 14.39
C CYS A 48 -5.10 26.70 13.10
N LYS A 49 -5.53 27.97 13.04
CA LYS A 49 -5.53 28.80 11.83
C LYS A 49 -4.16 28.91 11.16
N ALA A 50 -3.08 28.96 11.95
CA ALA A 50 -1.72 29.11 11.43
C ALA A 50 -1.35 28.01 10.42
N CYS A 51 -1.86 26.79 10.62
CA CYS A 51 -1.57 25.65 9.76
C CYS A 51 -2.79 25.24 8.93
N HIS A 52 -3.97 25.13 9.53
CA HIS A 52 -5.15 24.59 8.86
C HIS A 52 -6.03 25.65 8.19
N GLY A 53 -5.77 26.93 8.44
CA GLY A 53 -6.71 28.00 8.10
C GLY A 53 -7.96 27.93 8.99
N VAL A 54 -8.59 29.09 9.22
CA VAL A 54 -9.89 29.12 9.91
C VAL A 54 -10.98 28.45 9.06
N ASP A 55 -10.82 28.49 7.75
CA ASP A 55 -11.69 27.82 6.78
C ASP A 55 -11.33 26.34 6.57
N GLY A 56 -10.34 25.80 7.32
CA GLY A 56 -9.99 24.39 7.34
C GLY A 56 -9.39 23.85 6.04
N LYS A 57 -8.89 24.71 5.14
CA LYS A 57 -8.33 24.31 3.84
C LYS A 57 -6.84 23.93 3.87
N GLY A 58 -6.16 24.06 5.00
CA GLY A 58 -4.70 23.88 5.05
C GLY A 58 -3.97 25.07 4.41
N ALA A 59 -2.86 25.47 5.03
CA ALA A 59 -2.07 26.63 4.60
C ALA A 59 -0.91 26.26 3.66
N ALA A 60 -0.57 24.97 3.56
CA ALA A 60 0.57 24.47 2.78
C ALA A 60 0.39 22.99 2.40
N PRO A 61 1.14 22.48 1.40
CA PRO A 61 1.18 21.05 1.09
C PRO A 61 1.48 20.19 2.33
N ALA A 62 0.92 18.98 2.36
CA ALA A 62 0.96 18.04 3.47
C ALA A 62 0.20 18.46 4.75
N ILE A 63 -0.41 19.64 4.78
CA ILE A 63 -1.35 20.01 5.84
C ILE A 63 -2.76 19.55 5.45
N PRO A 64 -3.41 18.69 6.25
CA PRO A 64 -4.71 18.16 5.89
C PRO A 64 -5.80 19.23 5.95
N HIS A 65 -6.74 19.13 5.02
CA HIS A 65 -8.03 19.78 5.08
C HIS A 65 -8.87 19.20 6.23
N LEU A 66 -9.36 20.09 7.08
CA LEU A 66 -10.28 19.79 8.18
C LEU A 66 -11.74 20.09 7.81
N ALA A 67 -11.95 21.03 6.87
CA ALA A 67 -13.29 21.44 6.45
C ALA A 67 -14.10 20.27 5.88
N ALA A 68 -15.37 20.19 6.26
CA ALA A 68 -16.33 19.13 5.90
C ALA A 68 -15.89 17.70 6.25
N GLN A 69 -14.83 17.54 7.04
CA GLN A 69 -14.41 16.24 7.55
C GLN A 69 -15.44 15.72 8.54
N ARG A 70 -15.52 14.39 8.71
CA ARG A 70 -16.44 13.79 9.67
C ARG A 70 -16.10 14.23 11.09
N GLU A 71 -17.07 14.78 11.80
CA GLU A 71 -16.93 15.20 13.20
C GLU A 71 -16.35 14.08 14.07
N ARG A 72 -16.91 12.87 13.97
CA ARG A 72 -16.42 11.68 14.68
C ARG A 72 -14.95 11.37 14.41
N TYR A 73 -14.48 11.61 13.18
CA TYR A 73 -13.08 11.41 12.82
C TYR A 73 -12.18 12.48 13.41
N LEU A 74 -12.61 13.75 13.34
CA LEU A 74 -11.87 14.87 13.93
C LEU A 74 -11.72 14.69 15.45
N LEU A 75 -12.81 14.33 16.13
CA LEU A 75 -12.82 14.02 17.56
C LEU A 75 -11.83 12.89 17.90
N ALA A 76 -11.90 11.77 17.18
CA ALA A 76 -11.00 10.64 17.40
C ALA A 76 -9.54 10.99 17.08
N ALA A 77 -9.29 11.82 16.07
CA ALA A 77 -7.95 12.28 15.71
C ALA A 77 -7.33 13.14 16.82
N LEU A 78 -8.08 14.11 17.37
CA LEU A 78 -7.62 14.96 18.47
C LEU A 78 -7.34 14.15 19.72
N LYS A 79 -8.23 13.21 20.09
CA LYS A 79 -8.02 12.26 21.19
C LYS A 79 -6.76 11.41 20.97
N ALA A 80 -6.54 10.91 19.76
CA ALA A 80 -5.36 10.13 19.44
C ALA A 80 -4.04 10.92 19.54
N TYR A 81 -4.05 12.24 19.28
CA TYR A 81 -2.88 13.09 19.55
C TYR A 81 -2.67 13.28 21.06
N LYS A 82 -3.75 13.55 21.81
CA LYS A 82 -3.72 13.70 23.27
C LYS A 82 -3.15 12.44 23.96
N ASP A 83 -3.59 11.26 23.52
CA ASP A 83 -3.18 9.96 24.06
C ASP A 83 -1.83 9.46 23.50
N GLY A 84 -1.20 10.20 22.57
CA GLY A 84 0.10 9.84 21.98
C GLY A 84 0.08 8.78 20.87
N LYS A 85 -1.09 8.22 20.54
CA LYS A 85 -1.28 7.28 19.41
C LYS A 85 -0.96 7.90 18.05
N ARG A 86 -1.09 9.22 17.94
CA ARG A 86 -0.52 10.03 16.85
C ARG A 86 0.58 10.93 17.38
N THR A 87 1.71 10.96 16.69
CA THR A 87 2.99 11.43 17.25
C THR A 87 3.44 12.81 16.79
N HIS A 88 2.64 13.54 16.01
CA HIS A 88 3.02 14.87 15.51
C HIS A 88 3.14 15.89 16.65
N ALA A 89 4.36 16.35 16.93
CA ALA A 89 4.69 17.13 18.14
C ALA A 89 3.77 18.33 18.38
N ALA A 90 3.62 19.21 17.38
CA ALA A 90 2.77 20.40 17.51
C ALA A 90 1.29 20.07 17.78
N LEU A 91 0.76 18.99 17.20
CA LEU A 91 -0.64 18.61 17.40
C LEU A 91 -0.86 17.92 18.74
N ARG A 92 0.16 17.24 19.27
CA ARG A 92 0.14 16.70 20.63
C ARG A 92 0.10 17.81 21.67
N ASP A 93 1.00 18.79 21.52
CA ASP A 93 1.08 19.97 22.39
C ASP A 93 -0.29 20.66 22.49
N ILE A 94 -0.85 21.08 21.35
CA ILE A 94 -2.19 21.67 21.28
C ILE A 94 -3.25 20.74 21.91
N ALA A 95 -3.30 19.46 21.52
CA ALA A 95 -4.35 18.54 21.97
C ALA A 95 -4.30 18.26 23.49
N THR A 96 -3.13 18.32 24.12
CA THR A 96 -3.02 18.13 25.58
C THR A 96 -3.61 19.29 26.38
N HIS A 97 -3.70 20.49 25.78
CA HIS A 97 -4.30 21.67 26.40
C HIS A 97 -5.80 21.82 26.16
N LEU A 98 -6.39 21.01 25.27
CA LEU A 98 -7.83 21.04 24.99
C LEU A 98 -8.63 20.26 26.05
N SER A 99 -9.70 20.87 26.54
CA SER A 99 -10.73 20.17 27.32
C SER A 99 -11.56 19.24 26.43
N GLU A 100 -12.39 18.38 27.03
CA GLU A 100 -13.31 17.55 26.25
C GLU A 100 -14.34 18.39 25.47
N ALA A 101 -14.86 19.45 26.09
CA ALA A 101 -15.76 20.40 25.45
C ALA A 101 -15.09 21.13 24.28
N ASP A 102 -13.84 21.58 24.46
CA ASP A 102 -13.07 22.20 23.37
C ASP A 102 -12.88 21.26 22.19
N THR A 103 -12.57 20.00 22.48
CA THR A 103 -12.36 18.96 21.46
C THR A 103 -13.64 18.70 20.66
N LEU A 104 -14.79 18.62 21.33
CA LEU A 104 -16.11 18.47 20.69
C LEU A 104 -16.46 19.69 19.84
N ASN A 105 -16.33 20.89 20.40
CA ASN A 105 -16.64 22.14 19.73
C ASN A 105 -15.78 22.36 18.48
N LEU A 106 -14.48 22.06 18.56
CA LEU A 106 -13.55 22.18 17.43
C LEU A 106 -13.87 21.18 16.31
N ALA A 107 -14.18 19.93 16.68
CA ALA A 107 -14.58 18.90 15.72
C ALA A 107 -15.86 19.29 14.98
N ALA A 108 -16.87 19.78 15.71
CA ALA A 108 -18.13 20.23 15.13
C ALA A 108 -17.95 21.47 14.25
N TYR A 109 -17.10 22.42 14.66
CA TYR A 109 -16.80 23.61 13.86
C TYR A 109 -16.24 23.25 12.48
N TYR A 110 -15.14 22.51 12.40
CA TYR A 110 -14.56 22.14 11.11
C TYR A 110 -15.46 21.22 10.28
N ALA A 111 -16.21 20.32 10.93
CA ALA A 111 -17.18 19.48 10.23
C ALA A 111 -18.31 20.29 9.58
N SER A 112 -18.68 21.44 10.15
CA SER A 112 -19.73 22.33 9.61
C SER A 112 -19.30 23.19 8.42
N LEU A 113 -17.99 23.28 8.16
CA LEU A 113 -17.46 24.10 7.06
C LEU A 113 -17.75 23.47 5.69
N PRO A 114 -17.84 24.28 4.62
CA PRO A 114 -18.02 23.76 3.26
C PRO A 114 -16.82 22.90 2.82
N PRO A 115 -17.05 21.87 1.98
CA PRO A 115 -15.97 21.05 1.45
C PRO A 115 -14.94 21.87 0.67
N VAL A 116 -13.67 21.48 0.76
CA VAL A 116 -12.59 22.09 -0.01
C VAL A 116 -12.72 21.70 -1.48
N GLN A 117 -12.53 22.65 -2.39
CA GLN A 117 -12.53 22.35 -3.81
C GLN A 117 -11.37 21.41 -4.14
N ALA A 118 -11.66 20.33 -4.86
CA ALA A 118 -10.65 19.35 -5.25
C ALA A 118 -9.57 19.98 -6.14
N ALA A 119 -8.38 19.40 -6.10
CA ALA A 119 -7.30 19.78 -6.99
C ALA A 119 -7.74 19.58 -8.46
N PRO A 120 -7.39 20.51 -9.38
CA PRO A 120 -7.72 20.35 -10.79
C PRO A 120 -7.23 19.01 -11.33
N GLU A 121 -8.06 18.30 -12.10
CA GLU A 121 -7.71 16.99 -12.66
C GLU A 121 -6.44 17.02 -13.54
N LYS A 122 -6.17 18.16 -14.19
CA LYS A 122 -4.94 18.40 -14.98
C LYS A 122 -3.64 18.31 -14.16
N GLU A 123 -3.71 18.43 -12.84
CA GLU A 123 -2.56 18.31 -11.93
C GLU A 123 -2.40 16.88 -11.39
N ARG A 124 -3.19 15.93 -11.90
CA ARG A 124 -3.10 14.53 -11.50
C ARG A 124 -1.78 13.91 -11.99
N VAL A 125 -0.95 13.49 -11.04
CA VAL A 125 0.29 12.78 -11.31
C VAL A 125 -0.03 11.31 -11.51
N SER A 126 0.38 10.76 -12.67
CA SER A 126 0.24 9.34 -12.99
C SER A 126 1.62 8.68 -13.08
N PRO A 127 2.04 7.92 -12.05
CA PRO A 127 3.25 7.09 -12.11
C PRO A 127 3.30 6.14 -13.31
N TYR A 128 2.14 5.69 -13.81
CA TYR A 128 2.11 4.91 -15.06
C TYR A 128 2.53 5.74 -16.28
N GLU A 129 1.98 6.95 -16.46
CA GLU A 129 2.36 7.83 -17.58
C GLU A 129 3.79 8.37 -17.43
N HIS A 130 4.24 8.61 -16.20
CA HIS A 130 5.63 8.93 -15.89
C HIS A 130 6.57 7.79 -16.30
N GLY A 131 6.24 6.56 -15.89
CA GLY A 131 6.96 5.35 -16.28
C GLY A 131 7.01 5.14 -17.79
N LYS A 132 5.88 5.35 -18.48
CA LYS A 132 5.80 5.30 -19.95
C LYS A 132 6.72 6.33 -20.61
N THR A 133 6.76 7.56 -20.08
CA THR A 133 7.65 8.62 -20.57
C THR A 133 9.11 8.20 -20.43
N LEU A 134 9.52 7.76 -19.24
CA LEU A 134 10.88 7.26 -18.97
C LEU A 134 11.25 6.06 -19.84
N ALA A 135 10.30 5.15 -20.09
CA ALA A 135 10.52 3.93 -20.86
C ALA A 135 10.93 4.17 -22.32
N SER A 136 10.66 5.36 -22.86
CA SER A 136 11.08 5.76 -24.21
C SER A 136 12.60 5.65 -24.39
N ALA A 137 13.38 5.97 -23.35
CA ALA A 137 14.84 5.84 -23.37
C ALA A 137 15.30 4.37 -23.37
N CYS A 138 14.48 3.44 -22.89
CA CYS A 138 14.78 2.01 -22.82
C CYS A 138 14.49 1.29 -24.15
N ALA A 139 13.55 1.82 -24.94
CA ALA A 139 12.97 1.14 -26.11
C ALA A 139 14.00 0.85 -27.22
N LYS A 140 15.09 1.63 -27.30
CA LYS A 140 16.17 1.40 -28.28
C LYS A 140 16.80 0.01 -28.15
N CYS A 141 16.90 -0.50 -26.92
CA CYS A 141 17.49 -1.81 -26.65
C CYS A 141 16.40 -2.83 -26.28
N HIS A 142 15.48 -2.45 -25.39
CA HIS A 142 14.46 -3.35 -24.87
C HIS A 142 13.21 -3.45 -25.77
N GLY A 143 13.18 -2.74 -26.90
CA GLY A 143 12.07 -2.75 -27.86
C GLY A 143 10.87 -1.90 -27.43
N ALA A 144 9.93 -1.71 -28.36
CA ALA A 144 8.67 -1.03 -28.09
C ALA A 144 7.91 -1.75 -26.95
N ASP A 145 7.39 -0.98 -26.00
CA ASP A 145 6.73 -1.47 -24.78
C ASP A 145 7.55 -2.50 -23.97
N GLY A 146 8.88 -2.53 -24.15
CA GLY A 146 9.75 -3.50 -23.48
C GLY A 146 9.77 -4.89 -24.12
N ASN A 147 9.31 -5.04 -25.37
CA ASN A 147 9.37 -6.28 -26.14
C ASN A 147 10.62 -6.35 -27.01
N SER A 148 11.73 -6.82 -26.43
CA SER A 148 13.04 -6.85 -27.10
C SER A 148 13.07 -7.85 -28.25
N LYS A 149 13.62 -7.43 -29.39
CA LYS A 149 13.96 -8.31 -30.52
C LYS A 149 15.47 -8.56 -30.65
N ILE A 150 16.28 -7.96 -29.77
CA ILE A 150 17.73 -8.06 -29.81
C ILE A 150 18.15 -9.27 -28.98
N ALA A 151 18.84 -10.22 -29.63
CA ALA A 151 19.31 -11.43 -28.96
C ALA A 151 20.25 -11.09 -27.79
N GLY A 152 20.04 -11.72 -26.63
CA GLY A 152 20.75 -11.43 -25.39
C GLY A 152 20.23 -10.21 -24.61
N THR A 153 19.34 -9.41 -25.19
CA THR A 153 18.70 -8.28 -24.50
C THR A 153 17.33 -8.70 -23.96
N PRO A 154 17.07 -8.58 -22.65
CA PRO A 154 15.83 -9.07 -22.08
C PRO A 154 14.63 -8.22 -22.49
N SER A 155 13.48 -8.87 -22.66
CA SER A 155 12.18 -8.21 -22.62
C SER A 155 11.87 -7.78 -21.18
N LEU A 156 11.33 -6.56 -21.04
CA LEU A 156 10.84 -5.99 -19.78
C LEU A 156 9.31 -6.12 -19.65
N ALA A 157 8.61 -6.23 -20.77
CA ALA A 157 7.16 -6.38 -20.81
C ALA A 157 6.67 -7.54 -19.95
N GLY A 158 5.64 -7.30 -19.13
CA GLY A 158 5.00 -8.27 -18.24
C GLY A 158 5.92 -8.86 -17.17
N GLN A 159 7.07 -8.26 -16.92
CA GLN A 159 7.96 -8.67 -15.84
C GLN A 159 7.42 -8.18 -14.49
N GLN A 160 7.77 -8.90 -13.43
CA GLN A 160 7.30 -8.60 -12.08
C GLN A 160 7.82 -7.25 -11.57
N PRO A 161 6.97 -6.41 -10.95
CA PRO A 161 7.31 -5.03 -10.64
C PRO A 161 8.42 -4.90 -9.60
N GLN A 162 8.40 -5.68 -8.50
CA GLN A 162 9.48 -5.61 -7.51
C GLN A 162 10.79 -6.18 -8.07
N TYR A 163 10.73 -7.23 -8.90
CA TYR A 163 11.91 -7.74 -9.59
C TYR A 163 12.56 -6.66 -10.47
N LEU A 164 11.79 -5.87 -11.22
CA LEU A 164 12.32 -4.78 -12.05
C LEU A 164 13.03 -3.73 -11.20
N VAL A 165 12.43 -3.31 -10.08
CA VAL A 165 13.05 -2.37 -9.14
C VAL A 165 14.37 -2.94 -8.59
N ILE A 166 14.35 -4.19 -8.11
CA ILE A 166 15.55 -4.87 -7.60
C ILE A 166 16.62 -4.97 -8.69
N ALA A 167 16.25 -5.32 -9.93
CA ALA A 167 17.17 -5.41 -11.05
C ALA A 167 17.84 -4.08 -11.37
N ILE A 168 17.08 -2.98 -11.39
CA ILE A 168 17.63 -1.63 -11.61
C ILE A 168 18.60 -1.27 -10.48
N GLN A 169 18.24 -1.54 -9.23
CA GLN A 169 19.12 -1.32 -8.07
C GLN A 169 20.42 -2.12 -8.15
N GLU A 170 20.36 -3.39 -8.57
CA GLU A 170 21.54 -4.24 -8.75
C GLU A 170 22.46 -3.70 -9.87
N TYR A 171 21.92 -3.11 -10.94
CA TYR A 171 22.73 -2.42 -11.95
C TYR A 171 23.33 -1.11 -11.43
N LEU A 172 22.57 -0.30 -10.69
CA LEU A 172 23.08 0.94 -10.07
C LEU A 172 24.24 0.65 -9.11
N LYS A 173 24.16 -0.45 -8.35
CA LYS A 173 25.23 -0.93 -7.46
C LYS A 173 26.34 -1.70 -8.18
N LYS A 174 26.24 -1.89 -9.50
CA LYS A 174 27.17 -2.68 -10.33
C LYS A 174 27.29 -4.15 -9.91
N GLU A 175 26.29 -4.70 -9.23
CA GLU A 175 26.18 -6.12 -8.86
C GLU A 175 25.81 -6.98 -10.07
N ARG A 176 25.09 -6.40 -11.04
CA ARG A 176 24.91 -6.99 -12.39
C ARG A 176 25.83 -6.31 -13.38
N LYS A 177 26.61 -7.09 -14.13
CA LYS A 177 27.49 -6.56 -15.17
C LYS A 177 26.71 -6.32 -16.47
N ALA A 178 26.42 -5.06 -16.80
CA ALA A 178 25.99 -4.65 -18.14
C ALA A 178 26.33 -3.16 -18.39
N ALA A 179 27.37 -2.89 -19.19
CA ALA A 179 27.84 -1.53 -19.43
C ALA A 179 26.75 -0.56 -19.96
N PRO A 180 25.88 -0.97 -20.91
CA PRO A 180 24.79 -0.08 -21.36
C PRO A 180 23.83 0.31 -20.24
N MET A 181 23.50 -0.61 -19.32
CA MET A 181 22.63 -0.31 -18.19
C MET A 181 23.30 0.61 -17.18
N HIS A 182 24.61 0.46 -16.92
CA HIS A 182 25.35 1.35 -16.04
C HIS A 182 25.46 2.78 -16.56
N ALA A 183 25.41 2.98 -17.88
CA ALA A 183 25.41 4.30 -18.49
C ALA A 183 24.02 4.97 -18.46
N LEU A 184 22.94 4.17 -18.57
CA LEU A 184 21.57 4.69 -18.72
C LEU A 184 20.86 4.98 -17.39
N LEU A 185 21.14 4.20 -16.35
CA LEU A 185 20.40 4.24 -15.09
C LEU A 185 20.81 5.33 -14.06
N PRO A 186 22.04 5.87 -14.02
CA PRO A 186 22.43 6.85 -12.99
C PRO A 186 21.46 8.04 -12.90
N GLY A 187 21.14 8.44 -11.66
CA GLY A 187 20.24 9.58 -11.40
C GLY A 187 18.76 9.20 -11.24
N MET A 188 18.37 7.94 -11.46
CA MET A 188 16.99 7.50 -11.20
C MET A 188 16.65 7.54 -9.71
N SER A 189 15.55 8.20 -9.37
CA SER A 189 14.95 8.13 -8.05
C SER A 189 14.23 6.79 -7.83
N ARG A 190 13.87 6.50 -6.58
CA ARG A 190 13.01 5.34 -6.26
C ARG A 190 11.68 5.40 -7.00
N LEU A 191 11.06 6.58 -7.08
CA LEU A 191 9.80 6.76 -7.78
C LEU A 191 9.94 6.49 -9.27
N ASP A 192 11.06 6.88 -9.90
CA ASP A 192 11.33 6.60 -11.32
C ASP A 192 11.43 5.09 -11.57
N MET A 193 12.17 4.37 -10.72
CA MET A 193 12.32 2.92 -10.82
C MET A 193 10.97 2.21 -10.68
N GLU A 194 10.17 2.59 -9.69
CA GLU A 194 8.86 1.99 -9.46
C GLU A 194 7.85 2.36 -10.57
N SER A 195 7.94 3.56 -11.13
CA SER A 195 7.10 4.01 -12.26
C SER A 195 7.42 3.23 -13.53
N LEU A 196 8.71 3.06 -13.86
CA LEU A 196 9.17 2.19 -14.95
C LEU A 196 8.72 0.75 -14.75
N ALA A 197 8.85 0.23 -13.52
CA ALA A 197 8.41 -1.11 -13.18
C ALA A 197 6.90 -1.29 -13.37
N LEU A 198 6.08 -0.33 -12.90
CA LEU A 198 4.64 -0.34 -13.09
C LEU A 198 4.27 -0.32 -14.58
N TYR A 199 4.91 0.54 -15.37
CA TYR A 199 4.66 0.61 -16.82
C TYR A 199 4.98 -0.71 -17.51
N PHE A 200 6.21 -1.25 -17.35
CA PHE A 200 6.62 -2.48 -18.03
C PHE A 200 5.87 -3.73 -17.53
N ALA A 201 5.57 -3.82 -16.23
CA ALA A 201 4.75 -4.90 -15.67
C ALA A 201 3.35 -4.96 -16.28
N SER A 202 2.85 -3.82 -16.77
CA SER A 202 1.53 -3.70 -17.38
C SER A 202 1.51 -4.00 -18.88
N GLN A 203 2.68 -4.13 -19.52
CA GLN A 203 2.76 -4.42 -20.94
C GLN A 203 2.53 -5.90 -21.20
N VAL A 204 1.92 -6.21 -22.35
CA VAL A 204 1.71 -7.58 -22.80
C VAL A 204 3.00 -8.10 -23.43
N PRO A 205 3.60 -9.19 -22.92
CA PRO A 205 4.79 -9.77 -23.53
C PRO A 205 4.45 -10.37 -24.90
N ALA A 206 5.31 -10.10 -25.88
CA ALA A 206 5.23 -10.70 -27.20
C ALA A 206 5.59 -12.19 -27.15
N GLN A 207 4.84 -13.00 -27.87
CA GLN A 207 5.16 -14.41 -28.08
C GLN A 207 6.44 -14.52 -28.92
N ARG A 208 7.35 -15.42 -28.52
CA ARG A 208 8.58 -15.69 -29.27
C ARG A 208 8.52 -17.04 -29.99
N ALA A 209 9.24 -17.11 -31.11
CA ALA A 209 9.54 -18.37 -31.78
C ALA A 209 10.62 -19.14 -31.01
N ALA A 210 10.72 -20.45 -31.29
CA ALA A 210 11.80 -21.26 -30.73
C ALA A 210 13.18 -20.74 -31.19
N PRO A 211 14.18 -20.69 -30.28
CA PRO A 211 15.53 -20.33 -30.65
C PRO A 211 16.17 -21.39 -31.55
N SER A 212 17.25 -21.00 -32.25
CA SER A 212 18.03 -21.92 -33.09
C SER A 212 18.89 -22.92 -32.31
N PHE A 213 18.82 -22.91 -30.97
CA PHE A 213 19.61 -23.76 -30.08
C PHE A 213 18.75 -24.24 -28.90
N GLY A 214 19.14 -25.36 -28.30
CA GLY A 214 18.33 -26.02 -27.28
C GLY A 214 17.06 -26.64 -27.86
N ALA A 215 16.47 -27.56 -27.11
CA ALA A 215 15.24 -28.24 -27.49
C ALA A 215 14.17 -28.02 -26.40
N PRO A 216 13.09 -27.25 -26.66
CA PRO A 216 12.03 -26.99 -25.68
C PRO A 216 11.48 -28.26 -25.01
N LYS A 217 11.21 -29.31 -25.80
CA LYS A 217 10.71 -30.60 -25.30
C LYS A 217 11.70 -31.31 -24.36
N ALA A 218 13.00 -31.16 -24.61
CA ALA A 218 14.03 -31.73 -23.73
C ALA A 218 14.24 -30.86 -22.47
N GLY A 219 13.91 -29.57 -22.54
CA GLY A 219 14.01 -28.64 -21.41
C GLY A 219 12.86 -28.77 -20.42
N GLU A 220 11.66 -29.04 -20.91
CA GLU A 220 10.43 -29.16 -20.11
C GLU A 220 10.61 -29.98 -18.80
N PRO A 221 11.07 -31.25 -18.83
CA PRO A 221 11.23 -32.03 -17.59
C PRO A 221 12.26 -31.44 -16.62
N LEU A 222 13.25 -30.69 -17.12
CA LEU A 222 14.29 -30.05 -16.30
C LEU A 222 13.77 -28.81 -15.57
N THR A 223 12.62 -28.27 -15.99
CA THR A 223 12.05 -27.04 -15.41
C THR A 223 11.18 -27.26 -14.18
N ALA A 224 10.90 -28.51 -13.81
CA ALA A 224 10.02 -28.84 -12.67
C ALA A 224 10.46 -28.15 -11.37
N VAL A 225 11.77 -28.11 -11.09
CA VAL A 225 12.32 -27.45 -9.90
C VAL A 225 12.26 -25.92 -9.99
N CYS A 226 12.37 -25.35 -11.20
CA CYS A 226 12.29 -23.92 -11.44
C CYS A 226 10.85 -23.39 -11.27
N GLY A 227 9.87 -24.22 -11.62
CA GLY A 227 8.45 -23.87 -11.58
C GLY A 227 7.91 -23.57 -10.18
N GLY A 228 8.55 -24.07 -9.12
CA GLY A 228 8.15 -23.81 -7.73
C GLY A 228 8.21 -22.32 -7.35
N CYS A 229 9.10 -21.54 -7.97
CA CYS A 229 9.20 -20.10 -7.74
C CYS A 229 8.78 -19.29 -8.98
N HIS A 230 9.22 -19.71 -10.16
CA HIS A 230 8.96 -18.98 -11.40
C HIS A 230 7.58 -19.28 -12.02
N GLY A 231 6.82 -20.20 -11.44
CA GLY A 231 5.58 -20.75 -12.00
C GLY A 231 5.87 -21.87 -13.02
N ALA A 232 4.97 -22.84 -13.14
CA ALA A 232 5.16 -24.03 -13.99
C ALA A 232 5.55 -23.67 -15.43
N ASN A 233 4.89 -22.68 -16.02
CA ASN A 233 5.19 -22.18 -17.38
C ASN A 233 6.12 -20.95 -17.38
N GLY A 234 6.74 -20.61 -16.26
CA GLY A 234 7.62 -19.45 -16.12
C GLY A 234 6.88 -18.11 -15.97
N VAL A 235 5.60 -18.14 -15.59
CA VAL A 235 4.83 -16.93 -15.24
C VAL A 235 4.71 -16.88 -13.72
N SER A 236 5.54 -16.05 -13.07
CA SER A 236 5.53 -15.97 -11.60
C SER A 236 4.30 -15.21 -11.09
N THR A 237 3.90 -15.51 -9.87
CA THR A 237 2.89 -14.73 -9.11
C THR A 237 3.52 -13.98 -7.94
N ASP A 238 4.81 -14.20 -7.66
CA ASP A 238 5.56 -13.48 -6.65
C ASP A 238 6.21 -12.24 -7.28
N THR A 239 5.94 -11.06 -6.72
CA THR A 239 6.35 -9.79 -7.35
C THR A 239 7.87 -9.56 -7.37
N ALA A 240 8.64 -10.31 -6.56
CA ALA A 240 10.10 -10.22 -6.52
C ALA A 240 10.80 -11.30 -7.36
N THR A 241 10.07 -12.37 -7.73
CA THR A 241 10.58 -13.49 -8.52
C THR A 241 10.31 -13.26 -10.01
N PRO A 242 11.32 -13.26 -10.90
CA PRO A 242 11.08 -12.92 -12.29
C PRO A 242 10.24 -13.96 -13.03
N SER A 243 9.38 -13.51 -13.92
CA SER A 243 8.81 -14.34 -14.99
C SER A 243 9.88 -14.67 -16.03
N LEU A 244 9.95 -15.94 -16.42
CA LEU A 244 10.86 -16.50 -17.43
C LEU A 244 10.17 -16.70 -18.79
N ALA A 245 8.85 -16.85 -18.79
CA ALA A 245 8.04 -17.08 -19.97
C ALA A 245 8.20 -15.96 -21.01
N GLY A 246 8.44 -16.32 -22.27
CA GLY A 246 8.56 -15.36 -23.37
C GLY A 246 9.85 -14.52 -23.34
N GLN A 247 10.81 -14.87 -22.48
CA GLN A 247 12.09 -14.17 -22.40
C GLN A 247 13.06 -14.60 -23.51
N ASP A 248 14.01 -13.74 -23.85
CA ASP A 248 15.07 -14.07 -24.79
C ASP A 248 15.92 -15.27 -24.31
N ALA A 249 16.03 -16.30 -25.14
CA ALA A 249 16.72 -17.53 -24.77
C ALA A 249 18.22 -17.29 -24.49
N ARG A 250 18.90 -16.41 -25.23
CA ARG A 250 20.31 -16.10 -24.95
C ARG A 250 20.46 -15.37 -23.63
N TYR A 251 19.58 -14.39 -23.36
CA TYR A 251 19.55 -13.73 -22.07
C TYR A 251 19.34 -14.73 -20.91
N LEU A 252 18.43 -15.69 -21.05
CA LEU A 252 18.20 -16.72 -20.04
C LEU A 252 19.46 -17.57 -19.81
N VAL A 253 20.14 -18.02 -20.87
CA VAL A 253 21.41 -18.75 -20.76
C VAL A 253 22.44 -17.92 -19.99
N ASP A 254 22.64 -16.66 -20.40
CA ASP A 254 23.64 -15.77 -19.81
C ASP A 254 23.32 -15.47 -18.34
N ALA A 255 22.04 -15.27 -18.01
CA ALA A 255 21.58 -15.04 -16.64
C ALA A 255 21.83 -16.26 -15.74
N VAL A 256 21.52 -17.47 -16.22
CA VAL A 256 21.76 -18.72 -15.47
C VAL A 256 23.25 -18.93 -15.21
N LYS A 257 24.09 -18.71 -16.23
CA LYS A 257 25.55 -18.74 -16.08
C LYS A 257 26.06 -17.68 -15.11
N ALA A 258 25.49 -16.47 -15.15
CA ALA A 258 25.87 -15.40 -14.24
C ALA A 258 25.56 -15.74 -12.77
N TYR A 259 24.47 -16.47 -12.47
CA TYR A 259 24.17 -16.91 -11.09
C TYR A 259 25.17 -17.92 -10.52
N ARG A 260 25.97 -18.58 -11.36
CA ARG A 260 27.08 -19.44 -10.90
C ARG A 260 28.29 -18.64 -10.43
N THR A 261 28.44 -17.40 -10.90
CA THR A 261 29.68 -16.64 -10.78
C THR A 261 29.48 -15.25 -10.21
N THR A 262 28.80 -14.36 -10.95
CA THR A 262 28.76 -12.93 -10.67
C THR A 262 27.50 -12.46 -9.96
N ARG A 263 26.34 -13.07 -10.23
CA ARG A 263 25.06 -12.69 -9.61
C ARG A 263 24.89 -13.42 -8.28
N LYS A 264 25.05 -12.69 -7.19
CA LYS A 264 24.99 -13.24 -5.82
C LYS A 264 23.54 -13.40 -5.34
N ARG A 265 22.90 -14.50 -5.75
CA ARG A 265 21.60 -14.95 -5.19
C ARG A 265 21.72 -16.42 -4.82
N GLU A 266 21.88 -16.69 -3.53
CA GLU A 266 22.18 -18.04 -3.02
C GLU A 266 21.13 -19.07 -3.43
N ASN A 267 19.85 -18.74 -3.25
CA ASN A 267 18.75 -19.61 -3.66
C ASN A 267 18.84 -19.99 -5.13
N MET A 268 19.05 -19.02 -6.04
CA MET A 268 19.19 -19.33 -7.48
C MET A 268 20.46 -20.14 -7.76
N ARG A 269 21.60 -19.79 -7.13
CA ARG A 269 22.87 -20.49 -7.32
C ARG A 269 22.77 -21.98 -6.99
N LEU A 270 22.06 -22.33 -5.92
CA LEU A 270 21.84 -23.71 -5.49
C LEU A 270 21.23 -24.56 -6.62
N TYR A 271 20.22 -24.04 -7.31
CA TYR A 271 19.52 -24.78 -8.37
C TYR A 271 20.27 -24.82 -9.70
N VAL A 272 21.13 -23.83 -9.99
CA VAL A 272 21.79 -23.74 -11.31
C VAL A 272 23.20 -24.30 -11.35
N THR A 273 23.85 -24.54 -10.20
CA THR A 273 25.28 -24.93 -10.19
C THR A 273 25.53 -26.30 -10.86
N GLY A 274 24.60 -27.25 -10.72
CA GLY A 274 24.77 -28.62 -11.25
C GLY A 274 24.34 -28.83 -12.71
N LEU A 275 23.73 -27.84 -13.37
CA LEU A 275 23.20 -28.03 -14.73
C LEU A 275 24.32 -28.19 -15.78
N SER A 276 24.12 -29.01 -16.81
CA SER A 276 25.04 -28.97 -17.96
C SER A 276 24.76 -27.76 -18.85
N GLU A 277 25.71 -27.39 -19.72
CA GLU A 277 25.50 -26.34 -20.72
C GLU A 277 24.31 -26.65 -21.65
N LYS A 278 24.14 -27.93 -22.00
CA LYS A 278 23.01 -28.40 -22.82
C LYS A 278 21.68 -28.28 -22.07
N ASP A 279 21.66 -28.56 -20.77
CA ASP A 279 20.47 -28.40 -19.93
C ASP A 279 20.06 -26.93 -19.83
N ILE A 280 21.02 -26.02 -19.61
CA ILE A 280 20.75 -24.58 -19.58
C ILE A 280 20.14 -24.13 -20.90
N GLN A 281 20.69 -24.57 -22.04
CA GLN A 281 20.15 -24.25 -23.36
C GLN A 281 18.74 -24.79 -23.56
N ASN A 282 18.47 -26.02 -23.15
CA ASN A 282 17.16 -26.64 -23.25
C ASN A 282 16.11 -25.92 -22.36
N ILE A 283 16.46 -25.60 -21.11
CA ILE A 283 15.60 -24.85 -20.18
C ILE A 283 15.30 -23.45 -20.73
N ALA A 284 16.31 -22.75 -21.24
CA ALA A 284 16.13 -21.44 -21.85
C ALA A 284 15.24 -21.50 -23.09
N ALA A 285 15.43 -22.51 -23.96
CA ALA A 285 14.58 -22.74 -25.12
C ALA A 285 13.13 -23.02 -24.72
N PHE A 286 12.91 -23.84 -23.68
CA PHE A 286 11.58 -24.12 -23.15
C PHE A 286 10.86 -22.85 -22.68
N TYR A 287 11.47 -22.07 -21.78
CA TYR A 287 10.81 -20.87 -21.24
C TYR A 287 10.62 -19.77 -22.28
N SER A 288 11.52 -19.65 -23.26
CA SER A 288 11.42 -18.63 -24.29
C SER A 288 10.17 -18.73 -25.15
N VAL A 289 9.62 -19.94 -25.34
CA VAL A 289 8.40 -20.17 -26.13
C VAL A 289 7.13 -20.23 -25.31
N GLN A 290 7.21 -20.11 -23.99
CA GLN A 290 6.02 -20.12 -23.14
C GLN A 290 5.20 -18.86 -23.32
N LYS A 291 3.88 -19.03 -23.30
CA LYS A 291 2.94 -17.91 -23.30
C LYS A 291 3.04 -17.16 -21.97
N SER A 292 3.28 -15.86 -22.05
CA SER A 292 3.34 -14.97 -20.90
C SER A 292 2.14 -14.02 -20.86
N ARG A 293 2.09 -13.15 -19.84
CA ARG A 293 1.03 -12.16 -19.64
C ARG A 293 1.57 -10.94 -18.90
N ALA A 294 0.83 -9.84 -18.91
CA ALA A 294 1.11 -8.71 -18.04
C ALA A 294 1.07 -9.15 -16.56
N ALA A 295 2.03 -8.70 -15.77
CA ALA A 295 2.09 -8.94 -14.33
C ALA A 295 1.15 -7.98 -13.57
N GLU A 296 0.94 -6.79 -14.12
CA GLU A 296 0.08 -5.76 -13.55
C GLU A 296 -0.98 -5.29 -14.54
N LYS A 297 -2.01 -4.63 -14.03
CA LYS A 297 -3.10 -4.08 -14.86
C LYS A 297 -2.97 -2.57 -15.16
N GLY A 298 -1.80 -1.99 -14.92
CA GLY A 298 -1.49 -0.59 -15.22
C GLY A 298 -2.49 0.40 -14.65
N GLN A 299 -3.05 1.27 -15.49
CA GLN A 299 -4.00 2.30 -15.05
C GLN A 299 -5.25 1.71 -14.38
N THR A 300 -5.70 0.52 -14.77
CA THR A 300 -6.88 -0.11 -14.15
C THR A 300 -6.61 -0.57 -12.72
N LEU A 301 -5.34 -0.84 -12.36
CA LEU A 301 -4.96 -1.11 -10.97
C LEU A 301 -5.32 0.06 -10.06
N VAL A 302 -5.01 1.30 -10.48
CA VAL A 302 -5.30 2.49 -9.67
C VAL A 302 -6.80 2.63 -9.47
N LYS A 303 -7.60 2.43 -10.53
CA LYS A 303 -9.07 2.46 -10.42
C LYS A 303 -9.59 1.38 -9.47
N ASP A 304 -9.17 0.13 -9.64
CA ASP A 304 -9.58 -1.00 -8.80
C ASP A 304 -9.22 -0.75 -7.31
N LEU A 305 -8.06 -0.16 -7.05
CA LEU A 305 -7.61 0.18 -5.71
C LEU A 305 -8.37 1.38 -5.12
N THR A 306 -8.64 2.42 -5.92
CA THR A 306 -9.50 3.54 -5.52
C THR A 306 -10.90 3.03 -5.16
N ASP A 307 -11.52 2.18 -5.99
CA ASP A 307 -12.84 1.61 -5.71
C ASP A 307 -12.85 0.78 -4.41
N ARG A 308 -11.74 0.09 -4.11
CA ARG A 308 -11.56 -0.64 -2.85
C ARG A 308 -11.50 0.29 -1.64
N CYS A 309 -10.75 1.38 -1.72
CA CYS A 309 -10.65 2.39 -0.66
C CYS A 309 -11.99 3.12 -0.45
N GLU A 310 -12.75 3.34 -1.53
CA GLU A 310 -14.04 4.01 -1.51
C GLU A 310 -15.06 3.31 -0.61
N ARG A 311 -15.00 1.97 -0.51
CA ARG A 311 -15.91 1.17 0.33
C ARG A 311 -15.89 1.57 1.81
N CYS A 312 -14.82 2.20 2.29
CA CYS A 312 -14.73 2.71 3.64
C CYS A 312 -14.68 4.25 3.69
N HIS A 313 -13.98 4.88 2.74
CA HIS A 313 -13.70 6.31 2.80
C HIS A 313 -14.65 7.20 2.00
N GLY A 314 -15.63 6.61 1.32
CA GLY A 314 -16.60 7.33 0.50
C GLY A 314 -17.48 8.28 1.32
N ALA A 315 -17.90 9.38 0.69
CA ALA A 315 -18.51 10.53 1.36
C ALA A 315 -19.74 10.18 2.22
N GLU A 316 -20.62 9.32 1.70
CA GLU A 316 -21.88 8.94 2.38
C GLU A 316 -21.74 7.73 3.32
N ILE A 317 -20.57 7.09 3.36
CA ILE A 317 -20.42 5.81 4.04
C ILE A 317 -20.03 6.02 5.51
N GLU A 318 -21.01 6.07 6.39
CA GLU A 318 -20.78 5.88 7.82
C GLU A 318 -20.61 4.38 8.10
N VAL A 319 -19.39 3.89 8.21
CA VAL A 319 -19.16 2.48 8.58
C VAL A 319 -19.39 2.30 10.09
N PRO A 320 -20.37 1.49 10.54
CA PRO A 320 -20.61 1.27 11.96
C PRO A 320 -19.38 0.65 12.64
N GLY A 321 -19.02 1.15 13.83
CA GLY A 321 -17.86 0.66 14.58
C GLY A 321 -16.49 1.04 14.00
N MET A 322 -16.43 1.84 12.92
CA MET A 322 -15.17 2.33 12.36
C MET A 322 -15.13 3.86 12.25
N VAL A 323 -14.01 4.43 12.70
CA VAL A 323 -13.73 5.86 12.55
C VAL A 323 -12.80 6.07 11.36
N VAL A 324 -13.40 6.34 10.21
CA VAL A 324 -12.70 6.51 8.91
C VAL A 324 -12.83 7.95 8.42
N PRO A 325 -11.76 8.56 7.89
CA PRO A 325 -11.84 9.90 7.29
C PRO A 325 -12.48 9.89 5.91
N LYS A 326 -13.07 11.02 5.53
CA LYS A 326 -13.23 11.41 4.12
C LYS A 326 -11.85 11.73 3.54
N ILE A 327 -11.53 11.15 2.38
CA ILE A 327 -10.23 11.34 1.71
C ILE A 327 -10.35 11.96 0.32
N ARG A 328 -11.57 12.10 -0.21
CA ARG A 328 -11.82 12.81 -1.48
C ARG A 328 -11.56 14.30 -1.31
N GLY A 329 -10.88 14.88 -2.29
CA GLY A 329 -10.49 16.28 -2.31
C GLY A 329 -9.49 16.66 -1.23
N GLN A 330 -8.90 15.68 -0.53
CA GLN A 330 -7.88 15.91 0.48
C GLN A 330 -6.54 16.27 -0.18
N ASP A 331 -5.69 17.00 0.54
CA ASP A 331 -4.34 17.35 0.08
C ASP A 331 -3.54 16.10 -0.32
N ARG A 332 -2.99 16.11 -1.54
CA ARG A 332 -2.26 14.98 -2.13
C ARG A 332 -1.08 14.58 -1.26
N ASP A 333 -0.29 15.54 -0.82
CA ASP A 333 0.96 15.28 -0.12
C ASP A 333 0.69 14.77 1.30
N TYR A 334 -0.41 15.22 1.92
CA TYR A 334 -0.91 14.68 3.17
C TYR A 334 -1.32 13.21 3.01
N LEU A 335 -2.05 12.87 1.95
CA LEU A 335 -2.44 11.47 1.68
C LEU A 335 -1.20 10.59 1.47
N ILE A 336 -0.20 11.06 0.72
CA ILE A 336 1.07 10.34 0.53
C ILE A 336 1.76 10.11 1.88
N MET A 337 1.93 11.17 2.67
CA MET A 337 2.55 11.09 4.00
C MET A 337 1.79 10.12 4.91
N ALA A 338 0.47 10.20 4.94
CA ALA A 338 -0.39 9.37 5.77
C ALA A 338 -0.32 7.89 5.38
N LEU A 339 -0.45 7.56 4.09
CA LEU A 339 -0.38 6.19 3.60
C LEU A 339 0.99 5.56 3.84
N ARG A 340 2.09 6.32 3.62
CA ARG A 340 3.44 5.86 3.98
C ARG A 340 3.56 5.62 5.48
N ALA A 341 3.06 6.53 6.32
CA ALA A 341 3.11 6.35 7.77
C ALA A 341 2.32 5.12 8.26
N TYR A 342 1.18 4.79 7.63
CA TYR A 342 0.46 3.55 7.92
C TYR A 342 1.23 2.31 7.46
N ARG A 343 1.76 2.33 6.24
CA ARG A 343 2.56 1.22 5.69
C ARG A 343 3.77 0.91 6.56
N ASP A 344 4.46 1.95 6.98
CA ASP A 344 5.71 1.87 7.75
C ASP A 344 5.46 1.73 9.27
N ASP A 345 4.20 1.55 9.69
CA ASP A 345 3.76 1.42 11.09
C ASP A 345 4.17 2.61 12.00
N ARG A 346 4.34 3.80 11.40
CA ARG A 346 4.60 5.06 12.11
C ARG A 346 3.33 5.80 12.53
N ARG A 347 2.16 5.27 12.15
CA ARG A 347 0.84 5.79 12.51
C ARG A 347 -0.06 4.61 12.85
N GLU A 348 -0.52 4.57 14.09
CA GLU A 348 -1.29 3.43 14.62
C GLU A 348 -2.60 3.20 13.85
N SER A 349 -2.71 2.03 13.22
CA SER A 349 -3.96 1.43 12.72
C SER A 349 -3.65 0.07 12.12
N SER A 350 -4.02 -1.01 12.81
CA SER A 350 -3.79 -2.38 12.33
C SER A 350 -4.45 -2.65 10.97
N MET A 351 -5.63 -2.06 10.73
CA MET A 351 -6.34 -2.16 9.46
C MET A 351 -5.63 -1.40 8.34
N MET A 352 -5.31 -0.11 8.55
CA MET A 352 -4.66 0.68 7.49
C MET A 352 -3.23 0.24 7.23
N HIS A 353 -2.51 -0.25 8.24
CA HIS A 353 -1.20 -0.90 8.04
C HIS A 353 -1.32 -2.07 7.07
N LYS A 354 -2.22 -3.04 7.35
CA LYS A 354 -2.46 -4.19 6.45
C LYS A 354 -2.91 -3.77 5.04
N MET A 355 -3.74 -2.73 4.93
CA MET A 355 -4.24 -2.25 3.64
C MET A 355 -3.16 -1.57 2.80
N SER A 356 -2.24 -0.83 3.43
CA SER A 356 -1.18 -0.08 2.74
C SER A 356 0.12 -0.86 2.58
N LEU A 357 0.33 -1.92 3.36
CA LEU A 357 1.50 -2.81 3.31
C LEU A 357 1.88 -3.26 1.89
N PRO A 358 0.93 -3.65 1.01
CA PRO A 358 1.27 -4.13 -0.33
C PRO A 358 1.65 -3.00 -1.32
N TYR A 359 1.49 -1.73 -0.96
CA TYR A 359 1.60 -0.61 -1.90
C TYR A 359 3.01 -0.02 -1.95
N SER A 360 3.57 0.01 -3.15
CA SER A 360 4.78 0.76 -3.49
C SER A 360 4.54 2.27 -3.37
N ASP A 361 5.61 3.08 -3.41
CA ASP A 361 5.49 4.54 -3.39
C ASP A 361 4.73 5.04 -4.63
N SER A 362 4.99 4.46 -5.81
CA SER A 362 4.21 4.74 -7.03
C SER A 362 2.71 4.45 -6.89
N ILE A 363 2.32 3.34 -6.25
CA ILE A 363 0.89 3.06 -6.01
C ILE A 363 0.30 4.08 -5.04
N ILE A 364 1.01 4.40 -3.95
CA ILE A 364 0.58 5.41 -2.98
C ILE A 364 0.38 6.77 -3.66
N GLU A 365 1.32 7.22 -4.49
CA GLU A 365 1.20 8.50 -5.20
C GLU A 365 0.05 8.51 -6.20
N SER A 366 -0.17 7.39 -6.90
CA SER A 366 -1.31 7.23 -7.81
C SER A 366 -2.65 7.36 -7.08
N LEU A 367 -2.79 6.68 -5.93
CA LEU A 367 -3.98 6.73 -5.10
C LEU A 367 -4.22 8.12 -4.51
N SER A 368 -3.18 8.73 -3.95
CA SER A 368 -3.27 10.06 -3.36
C SER A 368 -3.67 11.11 -4.41
N SER A 369 -3.08 11.05 -5.61
CA SER A 369 -3.44 11.96 -6.70
C SER A 369 -4.86 11.71 -7.22
N ALA A 370 -5.29 10.45 -7.28
CA ALA A 370 -6.67 10.08 -7.62
C ALA A 370 -7.70 10.64 -6.64
N TYR A 371 -7.41 10.63 -5.35
CA TYR A 371 -8.33 11.13 -4.34
C TYR A 371 -8.31 12.65 -4.20
N ALA A 372 -7.14 13.28 -4.32
CA ALA A 372 -7.02 14.74 -4.28
C ALA A 372 -7.79 15.44 -5.41
N SER A 373 -7.93 14.78 -6.57
CA SER A 373 -8.67 15.30 -7.73
C SER A 373 -10.16 14.96 -7.71
N GLN A 374 -10.62 14.10 -6.80
CA GLN A 374 -12.05 13.82 -6.66
C GLN A 374 -12.74 14.94 -5.87
N PRO A 375 -13.94 15.40 -6.28
CA PRO A 375 -14.69 16.38 -5.52
C PRO A 375 -14.85 15.97 -4.06
N ALA A 376 -14.47 16.86 -3.13
CA ALA A 376 -14.82 16.70 -1.73
C ALA A 376 -16.36 16.73 -1.61
N ARG A 377 -16.91 15.80 -0.82
CA ARG A 377 -18.34 15.66 -0.56
C ARG A 377 -18.55 15.37 0.91
#